data_AF-A0A7C4CBA7-F1
#
_entry.id   AF-A0A7C4CBA7-F1
#
_cell.length_a   1.000
_cell.length_b   1.000
_cell.length_c   1.000
_cell.angle_alpha   90.00
_cell.angle_beta   90.00
_cell.angle_gamma   90.00
#
_symmetry.space_group_name_H-M   'P 1'
#
loop_
_entity.id
_entity.type
_entity.pdbx_description
1 polymer ?
#
loop_
_entity_poly.entity_id
_entity_poly.type
_entity_poly.pdbx_seq_one_letter_code
_entity_poly.pdbx_strand_id
1 'polypeptide(L)'
;MNALDKNPHQIIRLTEFTARLGSGVSADGRRRGAGFVEAGKPAAISPRRASRSARLLPDAREGRTTAEVDVVRIERAVREMLLAIGEDPERDGLRETPRRVAKVYRKLFAGLRQDPAVHLSRADEQETEDLVAVRNIEFFSVCERHLLPFFGLAHIAYRPSGNRVVGLSKLARAVEGFARRPQVQERLTGQIADAVAEHLGAAGVAVVCEARQTCTAMRGGGEAGSIVTTAAFRGVFEDDHVEREHAVYLLGVGPSGGSGCVQRRISMCRCDGELTRSPGGM
;
A
#
# COMPACT_ATOMS: atom_id res chain seq x y z
N MET A 1 0.27 40.66 -21.07
CA MET A 1 -0.23 39.42 -21.72
C MET A 1 0.70 38.30 -21.29
N ASN A 2 0.37 37.67 -20.16
CA ASN A 2 -0.20 36.32 -20.06
C ASN A 2 0.88 35.24 -20.23
N ALA A 3 0.96 34.16 -19.44
CA ALA A 3 0.39 33.75 -18.16
C ALA A 3 0.84 32.28 -18.02
N LEU A 4 1.41 31.94 -16.87
CA LEU A 4 1.37 30.60 -16.26
C LEU A 4 2.26 29.50 -16.87
N ASP A 5 3.52 29.51 -16.43
CA ASP A 5 4.26 28.28 -16.15
C ASP A 5 3.90 27.83 -14.71
N LYS A 6 3.22 26.68 -14.58
CA LYS A 6 2.82 26.09 -13.29
C LYS A 6 3.40 24.67 -13.17
N ASN A 7 4.53 24.65 -12.48
CA ASN A 7 5.25 23.55 -11.84
C ASN A 7 4.33 22.52 -11.12
N PRO A 8 4.47 21.20 -11.37
CA PRO A 8 3.78 20.17 -10.59
C PRO A 8 4.75 19.20 -9.89
N HIS A 9 5.52 19.68 -8.92
CA HIS A 9 6.17 18.79 -7.93
C HIS A 9 6.16 19.43 -6.54
N GLN A 10 5.04 19.28 -5.81
CA GLN A 10 5.02 19.49 -4.37
C GLN A 10 5.32 18.16 -3.66
N ILE A 11 6.59 17.93 -3.42
CA ILE A 11 7.11 16.95 -2.46
C ILE A 11 7.19 17.70 -1.12
N ILE A 12 6.39 17.28 -0.14
CA ILE A 12 6.45 17.79 1.24
C ILE A 12 7.80 17.33 1.83
N ARG A 13 8.76 18.27 1.98
CA ARG A 13 10.00 18.03 2.73
C ARG A 13 9.72 18.14 4.23
N LEU A 14 9.76 16.99 4.91
CA LEU A 14 9.70 16.85 6.38
C LEU A 14 11.10 17.04 6.99
N THR A 15 11.67 18.24 6.94
CA THR A 15 12.99 18.53 7.55
C THR A 15 13.09 19.91 8.21
N GLU A 16 12.10 20.35 8.99
CA GLU A 16 12.30 21.44 9.97
C GLU A 16 11.41 21.22 11.22
N PHE A 17 11.84 20.35 12.14
CA PHE A 17 11.18 20.21 13.46
C PHE A 17 12.16 20.08 14.63
N THR A 18 13.29 20.78 14.57
CA THR A 18 14.18 20.91 15.73
C THR A 18 14.76 22.31 15.81
N ALA A 19 13.99 23.27 16.33
CA ALA A 19 14.54 24.43 17.04
C ALA A 19 13.41 25.24 17.70
N ARG A 20 13.61 25.55 18.99
CA ARG A 20 12.88 26.54 19.82
C ARG A 20 11.73 26.01 20.68
N LEU A 21 12.08 25.10 21.58
CA LEU A 21 11.66 25.26 22.98
C LEU A 21 12.69 26.18 23.68
N GLY A 22 12.19 27.22 24.35
CA GLY A 22 13.00 28.02 25.28
C GLY A 22 12.39 29.38 25.61
N SER A 23 11.91 29.50 26.86
CA SER A 23 11.72 30.73 27.68
C SER A 23 10.77 31.81 27.12
N GLY A 24 9.88 32.47 27.85
CA GLY A 24 9.64 32.62 29.28
C GLY A 24 8.80 33.90 29.45
N VAL A 25 7.80 33.83 30.34
CA VAL A 25 7.18 34.90 31.15
C VAL A 25 6.88 36.29 30.52
N SER A 26 5.57 36.51 30.32
CA SER A 26 4.72 37.66 30.67
C SER A 26 5.30 39.09 30.80
N ALA A 27 4.70 40.04 30.05
CA ALA A 27 4.13 41.29 30.58
C ALA A 27 3.46 42.09 29.44
N ASP A 28 2.13 42.17 29.38
CA ASP A 28 1.40 43.43 29.20
C ASP A 28 -0.11 43.20 29.39
N GLY A 29 -0.69 43.99 30.30
CA GLY A 29 -2.10 43.95 30.64
C GLY A 29 -2.90 44.87 29.73
N ARG A 30 -3.81 44.29 28.94
CA ARG A 30 -5.00 45.00 28.45
C ARG A 30 -6.15 44.03 28.23
N ARG A 31 -7.11 44.09 29.16
CA ARG A 31 -8.44 43.48 28.99
C ARG A 31 -9.12 44.09 27.76
N ARG A 32 -9.49 43.27 26.79
CA ARG A 32 -10.52 43.59 25.79
C ARG A 32 -11.57 42.49 25.79
N GLY A 33 -12.81 42.92 25.56
CA GLY A 33 -14.03 42.28 26.01
C GLY A 33 -14.31 40.89 25.45
N ALA A 34 -15.09 40.15 26.23
CA ALA A 34 -15.68 38.88 25.86
C ALA A 34 -16.65 39.06 24.69
N GLY A 35 -16.23 38.60 23.50
CA GLY A 35 -17.13 38.29 22.40
C GLY A 35 -17.48 36.81 22.49
N PHE A 36 -18.74 36.49 22.80
CA PHE A 36 -19.29 35.16 22.61
C PHE A 36 -19.21 34.82 21.11
N VAL A 37 -18.41 33.83 20.75
CA VAL A 37 -18.39 33.23 19.42
C VAL A 37 -19.37 32.07 19.46
N GLU A 38 -20.49 32.19 18.73
CA GLU A 38 -21.43 31.10 18.55
C GLU A 38 -20.71 29.86 17.98
N ALA A 39 -20.92 28.72 18.62
CA ALA A 39 -20.49 27.43 18.11
C ALA A 39 -21.24 27.13 16.81
N GLY A 40 -20.59 27.39 15.68
CA GLY A 40 -21.08 26.99 14.36
C GLY A 40 -21.25 25.47 14.32
N LYS A 41 -22.43 25.02 13.85
CA LYS A 41 -22.74 23.59 13.60
C LYS A 41 -21.58 22.91 12.88
N PRO A 42 -21.16 21.69 13.28
CA PRO A 42 -20.17 20.94 12.52
C PRO A 42 -20.71 20.73 11.10
N ALA A 43 -19.93 21.19 10.12
CA ALA A 43 -20.23 20.99 8.72
C ALA A 43 -20.29 19.49 8.45
N ALA A 44 -21.42 19.02 7.87
CA ALA A 44 -21.58 17.64 7.45
C ALA A 44 -20.44 17.27 6.49
N ILE A 45 -19.56 16.37 6.92
CA ILE A 45 -18.49 15.82 6.10
C ILE A 45 -19.15 15.02 4.99
N SER A 46 -19.07 15.51 3.75
CA SER A 46 -19.55 14.78 2.59
C SER A 46 -18.78 13.46 2.48
N PRO A 47 -19.42 12.31 2.23
CA PRO A 47 -18.72 11.05 2.07
C PRO A 47 -17.73 11.18 0.91
N ARG A 48 -16.42 11.15 1.21
CA ARG A 48 -15.39 11.08 0.19
C ARG A 48 -15.69 9.81 -0.61
N ARG A 49 -15.97 9.98 -1.91
CA ARG A 49 -16.30 8.88 -2.85
C ARG A 49 -15.40 7.69 -2.57
N ALA A 50 -15.99 6.60 -2.05
CA ALA A 50 -15.36 5.29 -2.00
C ALA A 50 -14.63 5.08 -3.33
N SER A 51 -13.31 4.86 -3.27
CA SER A 51 -12.48 4.70 -4.46
C SER A 51 -13.11 3.60 -5.31
N ARG A 52 -13.72 3.99 -6.44
CA ARG A 52 -14.48 3.08 -7.29
C ARG A 52 -13.60 1.87 -7.58
N SER A 53 -14.07 0.70 -7.15
CA SER A 53 -13.48 -0.59 -7.50
C SER A 53 -13.20 -0.63 -9.00
N ALA A 54 -12.12 -1.31 -9.39
CA ALA A 54 -11.74 -1.45 -10.79
C ALA A 54 -12.96 -1.84 -11.62
N ARG A 55 -13.35 -0.98 -12.58
CA ARG A 55 -14.48 -1.24 -13.45
C ARG A 55 -14.07 -2.33 -14.43
N LEU A 56 -14.49 -3.56 -14.18
CA LEU A 56 -14.34 -4.64 -15.16
C LEU A 56 -15.05 -4.23 -16.45
N LEU A 57 -14.36 -4.39 -17.57
CA LEU A 57 -14.96 -4.16 -18.87
C LEU A 57 -15.93 -5.32 -19.19
N PRO A 58 -17.06 -5.04 -19.85
CA PRO A 58 -17.88 -6.08 -20.44
C PRO A 58 -17.04 -6.87 -21.48
N ASP A 59 -17.27 -8.17 -21.56
CA ASP A 59 -16.73 -9.04 -22.60
C ASP A 59 -17.10 -8.46 -23.96
N ALA A 60 -16.07 -8.17 -24.75
CA ALA A 60 -16.23 -7.63 -26.10
C ALA A 60 -16.98 -8.58 -27.04
N ARG A 61 -17.10 -9.88 -26.68
CA ARG A 61 -17.80 -10.88 -27.49
C ARG A 61 -19.30 -10.95 -27.18
N GLU A 62 -19.75 -10.55 -25.98
CA GLU A 62 -21.12 -10.84 -25.51
C GLU A 62 -21.74 -9.80 -24.55
N GLY A 63 -21.09 -8.66 -24.28
CA GLY A 63 -21.65 -7.60 -23.42
C GLY A 63 -21.77 -7.96 -21.92
N ARG A 64 -21.29 -9.14 -21.50
CA ARG A 64 -21.27 -9.59 -20.10
C ARG A 64 -19.93 -9.27 -19.45
N THR A 65 -19.85 -8.67 -18.27
CA THR A 65 -18.57 -8.59 -17.52
C THR A 65 -17.99 -10.00 -17.36
N THR A 66 -16.79 -10.26 -17.92
CA THR A 66 -16.20 -11.61 -17.91
C THR A 66 -16.01 -12.07 -16.48
N ALA A 67 -16.77 -13.10 -16.06
CA ALA A 67 -16.65 -13.72 -14.74
C ALA A 67 -15.25 -14.33 -14.51
N GLU A 68 -14.46 -14.55 -15.56
CA GLU A 68 -13.12 -15.13 -15.49
C GLU A 68 -12.08 -14.32 -16.29
N VAL A 69 -10.81 -14.68 -16.14
CA VAL A 69 -9.70 -14.10 -16.91
C VAL A 69 -9.59 -14.81 -18.25
N ASP A 70 -9.57 -14.07 -19.36
CA ASP A 70 -9.37 -14.62 -20.70
C ASP A 70 -7.91 -15.07 -20.89
N VAL A 71 -7.63 -16.32 -20.51
CA VAL A 71 -6.29 -16.92 -20.54
C VAL A 71 -5.77 -16.98 -21.97
N VAL A 72 -6.58 -17.43 -22.92
CA VAL A 72 -6.16 -17.61 -24.33
C VAL A 72 -5.76 -16.28 -24.95
N ARG A 73 -6.51 -15.20 -24.66
CA ARG A 73 -6.15 -13.87 -25.13
C ARG A 73 -4.85 -13.36 -24.53
N ILE A 74 -4.59 -13.62 -23.25
CA ILE A 74 -3.31 -13.26 -22.62
C ILE A 74 -2.16 -14.04 -23.26
N GLU A 75 -2.30 -15.35 -23.48
CA GLU A 75 -1.27 -16.16 -24.13
C GLU A 75 -0.88 -15.60 -25.50
N ARG A 76 -1.87 -15.30 -26.34
CA ARG A 76 -1.64 -14.67 -27.65
C ARG A 76 -0.90 -13.34 -27.50
N ALA A 77 -1.35 -12.47 -26.59
CA ALA A 77 -0.71 -11.18 -26.36
C ALA A 77 0.75 -11.31 -25.87
N VAL A 78 1.05 -12.29 -25.01
CA VAL A 78 2.41 -12.54 -24.54
C VAL A 78 3.31 -13.05 -25.65
N ARG A 79 2.79 -13.92 -26.53
CA ARG A 79 3.54 -14.36 -27.72
C ARG A 79 3.88 -13.18 -28.63
N GLU A 80 2.93 -12.30 -28.89
CA GLU A 80 3.17 -11.08 -29.67
C GLU A 80 4.18 -10.15 -29.00
N MET A 81 4.14 -10.01 -27.66
CA MET A 81 5.16 -9.25 -26.93
C MET A 81 6.56 -9.82 -27.11
N LEU A 82 6.72 -11.15 -27.06
CA LEU A 82 8.02 -11.81 -27.27
C LEU A 82 8.57 -11.53 -28.68
N LEU A 83 7.72 -11.67 -29.71
CA LEU A 83 8.11 -11.31 -31.08
C LEU A 83 8.48 -9.84 -31.21
N ALA A 84 7.70 -8.94 -30.59
CA ALA A 84 7.91 -7.50 -30.67
C ALA A 84 9.22 -7.03 -29.99
N ILE A 85 9.68 -7.72 -28.96
CA ILE A 85 10.98 -7.43 -28.32
C ILE A 85 12.16 -8.14 -29.00
N GLY A 86 11.91 -8.89 -30.09
CA GLY A 86 12.94 -9.59 -30.87
C GLY A 86 13.34 -10.97 -30.31
N GLU A 87 12.56 -11.55 -29.41
CA GLU A 87 12.78 -12.92 -28.92
C GLU A 87 12.11 -13.96 -29.83
N ASP A 88 12.69 -15.16 -29.90
CA ASP A 88 12.10 -16.32 -30.58
C ASP A 88 11.16 -17.08 -29.62
N PRO A 89 9.83 -17.06 -29.81
CA PRO A 89 8.90 -17.79 -28.95
C PRO A 89 9.03 -19.31 -29.06
N GLU A 90 9.64 -19.82 -30.13
CA GLU A 90 9.78 -21.26 -30.39
C GLU A 90 11.04 -21.86 -29.75
N ARG A 91 11.91 -21.05 -29.13
CA ARG A 91 13.04 -21.58 -28.35
C ARG A 91 12.56 -22.28 -27.09
N ASP A 92 13.27 -23.33 -26.67
CA ASP A 92 12.83 -24.24 -25.59
C ASP A 92 12.41 -23.52 -24.29
N GLY A 93 13.10 -22.44 -23.92
CA GLY A 93 12.78 -21.67 -22.72
C GLY A 93 11.47 -20.87 -22.79
N LEU A 94 10.98 -20.53 -23.99
CA LEU A 94 9.85 -19.60 -24.19
C LEU A 94 8.56 -20.23 -24.70
N ARG A 95 8.60 -21.45 -25.25
CA ARG A 95 7.39 -22.13 -25.79
C ARG A 95 6.20 -22.10 -24.82
N GLU A 96 6.47 -22.38 -23.54
CA GLU A 96 5.45 -22.38 -22.48
C GLU A 96 5.30 -21.04 -21.74
N THR A 97 6.11 -20.02 -22.06
CA THR A 97 6.07 -18.71 -21.39
C THR A 97 4.70 -18.03 -21.50
N PRO A 98 4.06 -17.94 -22.69
CA PRO A 98 2.72 -17.38 -22.81
C PRO A 98 1.71 -17.97 -21.81
N ARG A 99 1.67 -19.31 -21.74
CA ARG A 99 0.78 -20.05 -20.84
C ARG A 99 1.12 -19.83 -19.37
N ARG A 100 2.42 -19.81 -19.01
CA ARG A 100 2.86 -19.54 -17.64
C ARG A 100 2.47 -18.13 -17.20
N VAL A 101 2.67 -17.12 -18.06
CA VAL A 101 2.30 -15.73 -17.76
C VAL A 101 0.79 -15.61 -17.55
N ALA A 102 -0.04 -16.19 -18.43
CA ALA A 102 -1.49 -16.14 -18.30
C ALA A 102 -1.99 -16.78 -16.99
N LYS A 103 -1.40 -17.93 -16.59
CA LYS A 103 -1.70 -18.57 -15.30
C LYS A 103 -1.33 -17.70 -14.10
N VAL A 104 -0.20 -17.00 -14.17
CA VAL A 104 0.25 -16.08 -13.11
C VAL A 104 -0.67 -14.87 -13.02
N TYR A 105 -1.02 -14.26 -14.16
CA TYR A 105 -1.90 -13.08 -14.20
C TYR A 105 -3.29 -13.38 -13.63
N ARG A 106 -3.80 -14.60 -13.83
CA ARG A 106 -5.03 -15.04 -13.17
C ARG A 106 -4.96 -14.98 -11.65
N LYS A 107 -3.80 -15.30 -11.05
CA LYS A 107 -3.59 -15.24 -9.59
C LYS A 107 -3.34 -13.80 -9.12
N LEU A 108 -2.48 -13.06 -9.82
CA LEU A 108 -2.11 -11.68 -9.48
C LEU A 108 -3.29 -10.70 -9.58
N PHE A 109 -4.28 -10.99 -10.43
CA PHE A 109 -5.45 -10.14 -10.64
C PHE A 109 -6.77 -10.76 -10.16
N ALA A 110 -6.69 -11.78 -9.30
CA ALA A 110 -7.87 -12.42 -8.73
C ALA A 110 -8.74 -11.44 -7.93
N GLY A 111 -8.12 -10.45 -7.28
CA GLY A 111 -8.78 -9.43 -6.49
C GLY A 111 -9.72 -8.52 -7.29
N LEU A 112 -9.59 -8.45 -8.62
CA LEU A 112 -10.50 -7.68 -9.48
C LEU A 112 -11.94 -8.23 -9.48
N ARG A 113 -12.11 -9.51 -9.15
CA ARG A 113 -13.41 -10.22 -9.16
C ARG A 113 -13.86 -10.65 -7.77
N GLN A 114 -13.16 -10.17 -6.75
CA GLN A 114 -13.44 -10.48 -5.35
C GLN A 114 -13.72 -9.16 -4.64
N ASP A 115 -14.60 -9.22 -3.66
CA ASP A 115 -14.69 -8.20 -2.63
C ASP A 115 -13.81 -8.62 -1.45
N PRO A 116 -12.64 -7.99 -1.23
CA PRO A 116 -11.74 -8.36 -0.13
C PRO A 116 -12.33 -8.02 1.24
N ALA A 117 -13.28 -7.08 1.30
CA ALA A 117 -13.80 -6.56 2.56
C ALA A 117 -14.69 -7.57 3.30
N VAL A 118 -15.23 -8.56 2.59
CA VAL A 118 -16.01 -9.68 3.18
C VAL A 118 -15.26 -10.46 4.25
N HIS A 119 -13.92 -10.44 4.22
CA HIS A 119 -13.10 -11.09 5.24
C HIS A 119 -13.16 -10.38 6.60
N LEU A 120 -13.52 -9.09 6.61
CA LEU A 120 -13.61 -8.24 7.79
C LEU A 120 -14.98 -8.31 8.46
N SER A 121 -16.04 -8.71 7.73
CA SER A 121 -17.41 -8.78 8.25
C SER A 121 -17.62 -9.82 9.35
N ARG A 122 -16.72 -10.79 9.51
CA ARG A 122 -16.76 -11.79 10.59
C ARG A 122 -15.80 -11.36 11.69
N ALA A 123 -16.08 -10.26 12.38
CA ALA A 123 -15.36 -9.94 13.61
C ALA A 123 -15.64 -10.99 14.68
N ASP A 124 -14.62 -11.35 15.45
CA ASP A 124 -14.80 -12.16 16.65
C ASP A 124 -15.18 -11.16 17.75
N GLU A 125 -16.25 -11.44 18.50
CA GLU A 125 -16.63 -10.61 19.63
C GLU A 125 -15.61 -10.83 20.74
N GLN A 126 -14.77 -9.82 20.97
CA GLN A 126 -13.81 -9.80 22.07
C GLN A 126 -13.97 -8.48 22.80
N GLU A 127 -14.13 -8.54 24.12
CA GLU A 127 -14.30 -7.38 24.98
C GLU A 127 -12.98 -6.61 25.11
N THR A 128 -12.67 -5.76 24.14
CA THR A 128 -11.62 -4.76 24.28
C THR A 128 -11.96 -3.53 23.44
N GLU A 129 -11.79 -2.38 24.07
CA GLU A 129 -11.83 -1.05 23.44
C GLU A 129 -10.41 -0.51 23.19
N ASP A 130 -9.39 -1.29 23.57
CA ASP A 130 -8.00 -0.89 23.47
C ASP A 130 -7.52 -0.87 22.03
N LEU A 131 -6.45 -0.12 21.80
CA LEU A 131 -5.81 -0.02 20.50
C LEU A 131 -5.21 -1.36 20.07
N VAL A 132 -5.68 -1.88 18.94
CA VAL A 132 -5.15 -3.11 18.33
C VAL A 132 -4.20 -2.74 17.21
N ALA A 133 -2.98 -3.29 17.24
CA ALA A 133 -1.97 -3.07 16.20
C ALA A 133 -1.46 -4.40 15.62
N VAL A 134 -1.42 -4.48 14.30
CA VAL A 134 -0.94 -5.62 13.52
C VAL A 134 0.08 -5.13 12.51
N ARG A 135 1.29 -5.70 12.55
CA ARG A 135 2.42 -5.27 11.72
C ARG A 135 2.95 -6.39 10.86
N ASN A 136 3.71 -6.02 9.83
CA ASN A 136 4.42 -6.94 8.94
C ASN A 136 3.48 -7.87 8.16
N ILE A 137 2.33 -7.35 7.70
CA ILE A 137 1.48 -8.08 6.75
C ILE A 137 2.12 -7.96 5.38
N GLU A 138 2.76 -9.03 4.91
CA GLU A 138 3.38 -9.04 3.59
C GLU A 138 2.32 -8.94 2.49
N PHE A 139 2.60 -8.12 1.47
CA PHE A 139 1.76 -8.03 0.29
C PHE A 139 2.58 -7.93 -1.00
N PHE A 140 2.00 -8.44 -2.07
CA PHE A 140 2.50 -8.34 -3.43
C PHE A 140 1.41 -7.77 -4.33
N SER A 141 1.77 -6.79 -5.13
CA SER A 141 0.86 -6.09 -6.03
C SER A 141 1.55 -5.79 -7.36
N VAL A 142 0.80 -5.25 -8.31
CA VAL A 142 1.27 -4.90 -9.65
C VAL A 142 1.00 -3.43 -9.89
N CYS A 143 2.03 -2.66 -10.25
CA CYS A 143 1.89 -1.25 -10.59
C CYS A 143 1.03 -1.10 -11.85
N GLU A 144 -0.09 -0.39 -11.77
CA GLU A 144 -1.02 -0.25 -12.90
C GLU A 144 -0.42 0.49 -14.11
N ARG A 145 0.62 1.28 -13.89
CA ARG A 145 1.26 2.09 -14.94
C ARG A 145 2.22 1.30 -15.82
N HIS A 146 2.82 0.25 -15.27
CA HIS A 146 3.90 -0.49 -15.93
C HIS A 146 3.69 -2.01 -15.94
N LEU A 147 2.66 -2.49 -15.23
CA LEU A 147 2.41 -3.90 -14.99
C LEU A 147 3.60 -4.66 -14.37
N LEU A 148 4.45 -3.94 -13.65
CA LEU A 148 5.59 -4.48 -12.92
C LEU A 148 5.26 -4.62 -11.42
N PRO A 149 5.80 -5.63 -10.72
CA PRO A 149 5.48 -5.85 -9.32
C PRO A 149 5.89 -4.71 -8.39
N PHE A 150 5.17 -4.54 -7.31
CA PHE A 150 5.66 -3.86 -6.11
C PHE A 150 5.21 -4.65 -4.89
N PHE A 151 6.06 -4.67 -3.87
CA PHE A 151 5.85 -5.56 -2.72
C PHE A 151 6.49 -4.98 -1.48
N GLY A 152 5.97 -5.39 -0.33
CA GLY A 152 6.42 -4.88 0.96
C GLY A 152 5.48 -5.27 2.08
N LEU A 153 5.36 -4.40 3.07
CA LEU A 153 4.65 -4.65 4.32
C LEU A 153 3.53 -3.64 4.52
N ALA A 154 2.39 -4.13 4.97
CA ALA A 154 1.29 -3.35 5.51
C ALA A 154 1.25 -3.49 7.04
N HIS A 155 0.95 -2.37 7.68
CA HIS A 155 0.86 -2.19 9.12
C HIS A 155 -0.49 -1.53 9.40
N ILE A 156 -1.30 -2.12 10.26
CA ILE A 156 -2.68 -1.71 10.52
C ILE A 156 -2.86 -1.57 12.02
N ALA A 157 -3.27 -0.38 12.47
CA ALA A 157 -3.74 -0.15 13.82
C ALA A 157 -5.19 0.33 13.75
N TYR A 158 -6.04 -0.11 14.67
CA TYR A 158 -7.40 0.35 14.77
C TYR A 158 -7.87 0.37 16.22
N ARG A 159 -8.75 1.33 16.53
CA ARG A 159 -9.47 1.38 17.80
C ARG A 159 -10.84 0.74 17.60
N PRO A 160 -11.12 -0.42 18.23
CA PRO A 160 -12.42 -1.06 18.14
C PRO A 160 -13.54 -0.14 18.60
N SER A 161 -14.75 -0.37 18.10
CA SER A 161 -15.98 0.19 18.63
C SER A 161 -16.99 -0.95 18.76
N GLY A 162 -17.64 -1.06 19.91
CA GLY A 162 -18.57 -2.15 20.21
C GLY A 162 -17.93 -3.54 20.21
N ASN A 163 -16.70 -3.66 20.74
CA ASN A 163 -16.02 -4.95 21.00
C ASN A 163 -15.82 -5.84 19.75
N ARG A 164 -15.70 -5.22 18.57
CA ARG A 164 -15.42 -5.93 17.32
C ARG A 164 -13.93 -5.95 17.02
N VAL A 165 -13.32 -7.10 17.28
CA VAL A 165 -11.92 -7.37 16.99
C VAL A 165 -11.82 -8.40 15.87
N VAL A 166 -10.87 -8.20 14.97
CA VAL A 166 -10.60 -9.13 13.87
C VAL A 166 -9.20 -9.70 14.01
N GLY A 167 -9.12 -11.04 13.93
CA GLY A 167 -7.83 -11.74 13.92
C GLY A 167 -6.96 -11.41 12.72
N LEU A 168 -5.64 -11.51 12.91
CA LEU A 168 -4.60 -11.23 11.89
C LEU A 168 -4.89 -11.86 10.52
N SER A 169 -5.34 -13.13 10.48
CA SER A 169 -5.57 -13.85 9.23
C SER A 169 -6.64 -13.20 8.34
N LYS A 170 -7.65 -12.56 8.94
CA LYS A 170 -8.74 -11.88 8.21
C LYS A 170 -8.26 -10.54 7.64
N LEU A 171 -7.49 -9.77 8.41
CA LEU A 171 -6.82 -8.55 7.93
C LEU A 171 -5.85 -8.85 6.79
N ALA A 172 -5.02 -9.89 6.93
CA ALA A 172 -4.07 -10.31 5.90
C ALA A 172 -4.78 -10.68 4.58
N ARG A 173 -5.92 -11.40 4.65
CA ARG A 173 -6.73 -11.74 3.48
C ARG A 173 -7.35 -10.51 2.81
N ALA A 174 -7.81 -9.53 3.59
CA ALA A 174 -8.31 -8.27 3.04
C ALA A 174 -7.20 -7.51 2.29
N VAL A 175 -6.02 -7.35 2.92
CA VAL A 175 -4.84 -6.74 2.28
C VAL A 175 -4.48 -7.48 0.99
N GLU A 176 -4.40 -8.80 1.03
CA GLU A 176 -4.09 -9.63 -0.14
C GLU A 176 -5.11 -9.44 -1.28
N GLY A 177 -6.41 -9.43 -0.98
CA GLY A 177 -7.44 -9.23 -1.99
C GLY A 177 -7.37 -7.86 -2.66
N PHE A 178 -7.04 -6.79 -1.92
CA PHE A 178 -6.82 -5.47 -2.51
C PHE A 178 -5.50 -5.39 -3.29
N ALA A 179 -4.45 -6.06 -2.82
CA ALA A 179 -3.13 -6.09 -3.48
C ALA A 179 -3.13 -6.93 -4.77
N ARG A 180 -4.01 -7.93 -4.90
CA ARG A 180 -4.18 -8.75 -6.11
C ARG A 180 -4.96 -8.03 -7.22
N ARG A 181 -4.55 -6.80 -7.53
CA ARG A 181 -5.10 -5.90 -8.55
C ARG A 181 -3.97 -5.07 -9.17
N PRO A 182 -4.12 -4.53 -10.40
CA PRO A 182 -3.33 -3.38 -10.81
C PRO A 182 -3.60 -2.21 -9.85
N GLN A 183 -2.54 -1.63 -9.28
CA GLN A 183 -2.64 -0.66 -8.19
C GLN A 183 -1.65 0.49 -8.30
N VAL A 184 -1.96 1.53 -7.52
CA VAL A 184 -1.06 2.56 -7.01
C VAL A 184 -1.05 2.42 -5.49
N GLN A 185 0.12 2.55 -4.84
CA GLN A 185 0.29 2.18 -3.43
C GLN A 185 -0.57 3.04 -2.48
N GLU A 186 -0.75 4.32 -2.81
CA GLU A 186 -1.59 5.27 -2.11
C GLU A 186 -3.06 4.80 -2.11
N ARG A 187 -3.54 4.29 -3.25
CA ARG A 187 -4.89 3.75 -3.38
C ARG A 187 -5.05 2.46 -2.59
N LEU A 188 -4.08 1.55 -2.68
CA LEU A 188 -4.07 0.31 -1.90
C LEU A 188 -4.19 0.62 -0.40
N THR A 189 -3.37 1.55 0.09
CA THR A 189 -3.36 1.97 1.50
C THR A 189 -4.71 2.56 1.93
N GLY A 190 -5.28 3.44 1.10
CA GLY A 190 -6.60 4.01 1.36
C GLY A 190 -7.73 2.97 1.37
N GLN A 191 -7.73 2.03 0.41
CA GLN A 191 -8.73 0.96 0.32
C GLN A 191 -8.73 0.05 1.56
N ILE A 192 -7.55 -0.29 2.06
CA ILE A 192 -7.42 -1.08 3.29
C ILE A 192 -7.99 -0.29 4.48
N ALA A 193 -7.63 0.99 4.62
CA ALA A 193 -8.11 1.83 5.72
C ALA A 193 -9.64 2.01 5.69
N ASP A 194 -10.20 2.27 4.51
CA ASP A 194 -11.65 2.41 4.30
C ASP A 194 -12.38 1.11 4.66
N ALA A 195 -11.88 -0.03 4.17
CA ALA A 195 -12.51 -1.32 4.43
C ALA A 195 -12.51 -1.69 5.91
N VAL A 196 -11.40 -1.46 6.63
CA VAL A 196 -11.31 -1.70 8.07
C VAL A 196 -12.23 -0.76 8.84
N ALA A 197 -12.27 0.52 8.49
CA ALA A 197 -13.14 1.50 9.15
C ALA A 197 -14.62 1.13 8.98
N GLU A 198 -15.05 0.83 7.76
CA GLU A 198 -16.44 0.52 7.44
C GLU A 198 -16.88 -0.82 8.03
N HIS A 199 -16.11 -1.89 7.81
CA HIS A 199 -16.57 -3.25 8.10
C HIS A 199 -16.43 -3.62 9.58
N LEU A 200 -15.50 -2.98 10.30
CA LEU A 200 -15.38 -3.15 11.76
C LEU A 200 -16.13 -2.05 12.51
N GLY A 201 -16.59 -1.00 11.83
CA GLY A 201 -17.07 0.24 12.43
C GLY A 201 -16.09 0.79 13.46
N ALA A 202 -14.79 0.68 13.18
CA ALA A 202 -13.74 1.10 14.11
C ALA A 202 -13.82 2.61 14.36
N ALA A 203 -13.59 3.02 15.61
CA ALA A 203 -13.57 4.43 16.00
C ALA A 203 -12.39 5.19 15.36
N GLY A 204 -11.30 4.49 15.05
CA GLY A 204 -10.19 5.01 14.26
C GLY A 204 -9.39 3.91 13.60
N VAL A 205 -8.78 4.23 12.46
CA VAL A 205 -7.94 3.29 11.69
C VAL A 205 -6.72 4.00 11.14
N ALA A 206 -5.55 3.40 11.32
CA ALA A 206 -4.27 3.85 10.78
C ALA A 206 -3.67 2.70 9.96
N VAL A 207 -3.44 2.93 8.67
CA VAL A 207 -2.76 1.98 7.79
C VAL A 207 -1.51 2.62 7.26
N VAL A 208 -0.39 1.93 7.39
CA VAL A 208 0.88 2.30 6.75
C VAL A 208 1.34 1.15 5.87
N CYS A 209 1.68 1.46 4.61
CA CYS A 209 2.32 0.52 3.70
C CYS A 209 3.72 1.00 3.35
N GLU A 210 4.69 0.10 3.41
CA GLU A 210 6.08 0.32 3.00
C GLU A 210 6.41 -0.67 1.89
N ALA A 211 6.79 -0.21 0.70
CA ALA A 211 7.05 -1.11 -0.41
C ALA A 211 8.14 -0.64 -1.37
N ARG A 212 8.74 -1.62 -2.04
CA ARG A 212 9.67 -1.42 -3.16
C ARG A 212 8.91 -1.45 -4.47
N GLN A 213 9.19 -0.46 -5.32
CA GLN A 213 8.60 -0.32 -6.64
C GLN A 213 9.59 -0.85 -7.69
N THR A 214 9.33 -2.03 -8.27
CA THR A 214 10.29 -2.59 -9.26
C THR A 214 10.33 -1.77 -10.55
N CYS A 215 9.25 -1.04 -10.86
CA CYS A 215 9.17 -0.20 -12.05
C CYS A 215 10.17 0.97 -12.06
N THR A 216 10.62 1.44 -10.90
CA THR A 216 11.69 2.43 -10.76
C THR A 216 13.03 1.73 -10.57
N ALA A 217 13.08 0.71 -9.70
CA ALA A 217 14.32 0.00 -9.36
C ALA A 217 15.03 -0.63 -10.57
N MET A 218 14.29 -1.20 -11.52
CA MET A 218 14.86 -1.97 -12.64
C MET A 218 15.34 -1.09 -13.82
N ARG A 219 15.05 0.22 -13.83
CA ARG A 219 15.35 1.10 -14.97
C ARG A 219 16.73 1.79 -14.91
N GLY A 220 17.54 1.52 -13.89
CA GLY A 220 18.92 2.01 -13.80
C GLY A 220 19.09 3.42 -13.20
N GLY A 221 18.08 3.96 -12.50
CA GLY A 221 18.09 5.32 -11.93
C GLY A 221 18.64 5.48 -10.52
N GLY A 222 19.29 4.46 -9.93
CA GLY A 222 19.85 4.53 -8.57
C GLY A 222 18.83 4.35 -7.42
N GLU A 223 17.56 4.14 -7.74
CA GLU A 223 16.46 4.04 -6.75
C GLU A 223 16.21 2.60 -6.28
N ALA A 224 17.10 1.66 -6.58
CA ALA A 224 16.93 0.24 -6.24
C ALA A 224 16.81 -0.02 -4.73
N GLY A 225 17.36 0.87 -3.90
CA GLY A 225 17.24 0.81 -2.44
C GLY A 225 16.04 1.58 -1.86
N SER A 226 15.29 2.31 -2.68
CA SER A 226 14.20 3.17 -2.19
C SER A 226 13.02 2.36 -1.64
N ILE A 227 12.47 2.83 -0.52
CA ILE A 227 11.22 2.35 0.07
C ILE A 227 10.23 3.51 -0.01
N VAL A 228 9.07 3.24 -0.61
CA VAL A 228 7.96 4.18 -0.63
C VAL A 228 7.05 3.86 0.56
N THR A 229 6.82 4.85 1.41
CA THR A 229 5.92 4.74 2.56
C THR A 229 4.67 5.58 2.31
N THR A 230 3.50 4.97 2.49
CA THR A 230 2.19 5.62 2.33
C THR A 230 1.37 5.36 3.59
N ALA A 231 0.64 6.37 4.05
CA ALA A 231 -0.21 6.27 5.23
C ALA A 231 -1.63 6.75 4.95
N ALA A 232 -2.61 6.13 5.60
CA ALA A 232 -4.01 6.53 5.58
C ALA A 232 -4.59 6.43 7.00
N PHE A 233 -5.22 7.51 7.46
CA PHE A 233 -5.85 7.61 8.77
C PHE A 233 -7.35 7.86 8.61
N ARG A 234 -8.17 7.30 9.51
CA ARG A 234 -9.64 7.46 9.57
C ARG A 234 -10.07 7.64 11.02
N GLY A 235 -11.22 8.28 11.22
CA GLY A 235 -11.86 8.43 12.54
C GLY A 235 -10.95 9.17 13.51
N VAL A 236 -10.85 8.70 14.77
CA VAL A 236 -10.08 9.39 15.82
C VAL A 236 -8.61 9.63 15.43
N PHE A 237 -7.99 8.79 14.60
CA PHE A 237 -6.61 9.03 14.15
C PHE A 237 -6.51 10.08 13.04
N GLU A 238 -7.60 10.47 12.38
CA GLU A 238 -7.64 11.60 11.44
C GLU A 238 -7.82 12.94 12.19
N ASP A 239 -8.52 12.93 13.32
CA ASP A 239 -8.89 14.14 14.06
C ASP A 239 -7.97 14.46 15.25
N ASP A 240 -7.44 13.44 15.93
CA ASP A 240 -6.60 13.58 17.13
C ASP A 240 -5.14 13.20 16.84
N HIS A 241 -4.24 14.18 17.02
CA HIS A 241 -2.81 14.02 16.78
C HIS A 241 -2.13 13.07 17.77
N VAL A 242 -2.52 13.11 19.05
CA VAL A 242 -1.90 12.28 20.09
C VAL A 242 -2.25 10.83 19.86
N GLU A 243 -3.52 10.56 19.53
CA GLU A 243 -3.99 9.23 19.19
C GLU A 243 -3.33 8.69 17.91
N ARG A 244 -3.15 9.55 16.90
CA ARG A 244 -2.41 9.20 15.69
C ARG A 244 -0.95 8.84 16.00
N GLU A 245 -0.26 9.64 16.80
CA GLU A 245 1.14 9.38 17.16
C GLU A 245 1.28 8.07 17.93
N HIS A 246 0.36 7.79 18.87
CA HIS A 246 0.34 6.53 19.60
C HIS A 246 0.15 5.33 18.66
N ALA A 247 -0.77 5.42 17.69
CA ALA A 247 -0.96 4.40 16.68
C ALA A 247 0.30 4.19 15.82
N VAL A 248 0.89 5.27 15.29
CA VAL A 248 2.12 5.21 14.47
C VAL A 248 3.29 4.62 15.25
N TYR A 249 3.43 4.97 16.53
CA TYR A 249 4.44 4.40 17.43
C TYR A 249 4.30 2.87 17.53
N LEU A 250 3.09 2.36 17.76
CA LEU A 250 2.83 0.92 17.82
C LEU A 250 3.07 0.19 16.50
N LEU A 251 2.85 0.86 15.36
CA LEU A 251 3.17 0.31 14.05
C LEU A 251 4.67 0.18 13.81
N GLY A 252 5.50 0.87 14.61
CA GLY A 252 6.96 0.86 14.49
C GLY A 252 7.46 1.61 13.26
N VAL A 253 6.65 2.55 12.75
CA VAL A 253 6.97 3.35 11.57
C VAL A 253 7.57 4.67 12.06
N GLY A 254 8.90 4.78 12.02
CA GLY A 254 9.62 5.98 12.45
C GLY A 254 10.97 6.10 11.75
N PRO A 255 11.61 7.30 11.77
CA PRO A 255 12.87 7.58 11.06
C PRO A 255 14.10 6.87 11.67
N SER A 256 13.91 5.94 12.60
CA SER A 256 14.99 5.08 13.11
C SER A 256 15.39 4.05 12.06
N GLY A 257 16.52 4.34 11.40
CA GLY A 257 17.25 3.40 10.58
C GLY A 257 17.40 2.04 11.27
N GLY A 258 17.10 0.99 10.52
CA GLY A 258 17.13 -0.36 11.04
C GLY A 258 16.47 -1.30 10.08
N SER A 259 17.18 -1.58 8.99
CA SER A 259 17.12 -2.80 8.17
C SER A 259 16.93 -4.05 9.05
N GLY A 260 15.71 -4.28 9.49
CA GLY A 260 15.44 -5.10 10.66
C GLY A 260 14.46 -6.23 10.44
N CYS A 261 14.00 -6.48 9.20
CA CYS A 261 13.35 -7.75 8.86
C CYS A 261 13.30 -8.03 7.35
N VAL A 262 13.08 -6.99 6.52
CA VAL A 262 12.90 -7.20 5.07
C VAL A 262 14.22 -7.49 4.33
N GLN A 263 15.36 -6.95 4.79
CA GLN A 263 16.66 -7.24 4.17
C GLN A 263 17.20 -8.64 4.44
N ARG A 264 16.78 -9.33 5.52
CA ARG A 264 17.41 -10.60 5.93
C ARG A 264 16.86 -11.87 5.26
N ARG A 265 15.76 -11.78 4.49
CA ARG A 265 15.24 -12.95 3.74
C ARG A 265 15.45 -12.90 2.22
N ILE A 266 15.94 -11.79 1.67
CA ILE A 266 16.22 -11.64 0.24
C ILE A 266 17.65 -11.14 0.02
N SER A 267 18.59 -11.67 0.80
CA SER A 267 20.02 -11.43 0.66
C SER A 267 20.72 -12.77 0.45
N MET A 268 20.97 -13.07 -0.83
CA MET A 268 22.13 -13.82 -1.34
C MET A 268 22.23 -15.32 -1.05
N CYS A 269 21.85 -16.13 -2.05
CA CYS A 269 22.86 -17.00 -2.67
C CYS A 269 23.99 -16.10 -3.18
N ARG A 270 25.01 -15.88 -2.34
CA ARG A 270 26.34 -15.58 -2.86
C ARG A 270 26.85 -16.90 -3.43
N CYS A 271 26.94 -16.98 -4.76
CA CYS A 271 27.94 -17.85 -5.34
C CYS A 271 29.29 -17.22 -4.99
N ASP A 272 29.83 -17.56 -3.83
CA ASP A 272 31.25 -17.36 -3.55
C ASP A 272 32.00 -18.32 -4.48
N GLY A 273 32.30 -17.85 -5.69
CA GLY A 273 33.23 -18.48 -6.59
C GLY A 273 34.65 -18.32 -6.05
N GLU A 274 35.00 -19.10 -5.03
CA GLU A 274 36.40 -19.37 -4.71
C GLU A 274 37.01 -20.17 -5.85
N LEU A 275 37.79 -19.48 -6.68
CA LEU A 275 38.78 -20.09 -7.56
C LEU A 275 39.83 -20.78 -6.68
N THR A 276 39.57 -22.01 -6.26
CA THR A 276 40.59 -22.89 -5.68
C THR A 276 41.56 -23.28 -6.80
N ARG A 277 42.70 -22.60 -6.87
CA ARG A 277 43.88 -23.12 -7.55
C ARG A 277 44.30 -24.42 -6.85
N SER A 278 44.24 -25.53 -7.57
CA SER A 278 44.82 -26.80 -7.12
C SER A 278 46.36 -26.71 -7.08
N PRO A 279 47.04 -27.29 -6.08
CA PRO A 279 48.48 -27.49 -6.14
C PRO A 279 48.75 -28.77 -6.93
N GLY A 280 49.19 -28.65 -8.18
CA GLY A 280 49.75 -29.75 -8.95
C GLY A 280 51.26 -29.68 -8.89
N GLY A 281 51.87 -30.53 -8.04
CA GLY A 281 53.28 -30.87 -8.13
C GLY A 281 53.46 -32.09 -9.03
N MET A 282 54.34 -31.95 -10.03
CA MET A 282 55.52 -32.78 -10.32
C MET A 282 56.32 -32.08 -11.41
#